data_AF-A0A369K3L4-F1
#
_entry.id   AF-A0A369K3L4-F1
#
_cell.length_a   1.000
_cell.length_b   1.000
_cell.length_c   1.000
_cell.angle_alpha   90.00
_cell.angle_beta   90.00
_cell.angle_gamma   90.00
#
_symmetry.space_group_name_H-M   'P 1'
#
loop_
_entity.id
_entity.type
_entity.pdbx_description
1 polymer ?
#
loop_
_entity_poly.entity_id
_entity_poly.type
_entity_poly.pdbx_seq_one_letter_code
_entity_poly.pdbx_strand_id
1 'polypeptide(L)'
;MDYQQPQPVYQQPMATQGMSVVQGGNRNAKNLPVDAEGRKWSNGLCDCCGDAGTCVLALCCPCVVYAQNKHRYEHLSQQGVPDPEAGGGFCTGDCWVHALLSGFTGLGWILQIGTRSNTRLRYTIKGGGCNDCLVNWCCSPCALTQESREIELEERSFGGGVKN
;
A
#
# COMPACT_ATOMS: atom_id res chain seq x y z
N MET A 1 18.06 24.93 62.67
CA MET A 1 18.07 24.00 61.52
C MET A 1 16.64 23.87 61.07
N ASP A 2 16.24 24.68 60.10
CA ASP A 2 14.90 24.65 59.52
C ASP A 2 14.77 23.42 58.62
N TYR A 3 13.83 22.54 58.96
CA TYR A 3 13.46 21.39 58.14
C TYR A 3 12.48 21.87 57.06
N GLN A 4 12.96 22.06 55.84
CA GLN A 4 12.11 22.31 54.67
C GLN A 4 11.42 20.98 54.25
N GLN A 5 10.09 20.89 54.37
CA GLN A 5 9.33 19.75 53.86
C GLN A 5 9.30 19.74 52.31
N PRO A 6 9.52 18.58 51.64
CA PRO A 6 9.42 18.49 50.19
C PRO A 6 7.96 18.54 49.72
N GLN A 7 7.68 19.35 48.72
CA GLN A 7 6.35 19.51 48.11
C GLN A 7 5.99 18.27 47.25
N PRO A 8 4.77 17.73 47.33
CA PRO A 8 4.33 16.64 46.45
C PRO A 8 4.11 17.14 45.01
N VAL A 9 4.80 16.54 44.05
CA VAL A 9 4.67 16.84 42.61
C VAL A 9 3.40 16.18 42.07
N TYR A 10 2.33 16.97 41.91
CA TYR A 10 1.10 16.57 41.21
C TYR A 10 1.18 16.94 39.74
N GLN A 11 1.94 16.21 38.93
CA GLN A 11 1.94 16.42 37.48
C GLN A 11 1.34 15.20 36.79
N GLN A 12 0.05 15.29 36.46
CA GLN A 12 -0.60 14.33 35.57
C GLN A 12 -0.06 14.55 34.15
N PRO A 13 0.27 13.49 33.39
CA PRO A 13 0.60 13.63 31.99
C PRO A 13 -0.63 14.17 31.25
N MET A 14 -0.42 15.26 30.51
CA MET A 14 -1.42 15.91 29.68
C MET A 14 -2.00 14.90 28.67
N ALA A 15 -3.33 14.89 28.55
CA ALA A 15 -4.04 14.01 27.63
C ALA A 15 -3.52 14.23 26.21
N THR A 16 -2.96 13.18 25.60
CA THR A 16 -2.58 13.16 24.19
C THR A 16 -3.81 13.54 23.36
N GLN A 17 -3.67 14.59 22.54
CA GLN A 17 -4.73 15.06 21.65
C GLN A 17 -5.30 13.86 20.88
N GLY A 18 -6.64 13.73 20.87
CA GLY A 18 -7.33 12.64 20.20
C GLY A 18 -6.85 12.54 18.75
N MET A 19 -6.47 11.33 18.34
CA MET A 19 -6.11 11.08 16.94
C MET A 19 -7.30 11.50 16.08
N SER A 20 -7.12 12.57 15.31
CA SER A 20 -8.03 12.89 14.23
C SER A 20 -7.96 11.72 13.26
N VAL A 21 -9.04 10.94 13.20
CA VAL A 21 -9.21 9.98 12.11
C VAL A 21 -9.28 10.85 10.86
N VAL A 22 -8.17 10.88 10.12
CA VAL A 22 -8.12 11.50 8.80
C VAL A 22 -9.34 10.96 8.05
N GLN A 23 -10.13 11.86 7.46
CA GLN A 23 -11.30 11.53 6.65
C GLN A 23 -10.85 10.68 5.45
N GLY A 24 -10.70 9.37 5.67
CA GLY A 24 -10.00 8.43 4.81
C GLY A 24 -9.70 7.12 5.55
N GLY A 25 -9.45 6.06 4.79
CA GLY A 25 -9.27 4.71 5.32
C GLY A 25 -8.03 4.60 6.19
N ASN A 26 -8.01 3.57 7.05
CA ASN A 26 -6.83 3.21 7.82
C ASN A 26 -5.70 2.73 6.89
N ARG A 27 -4.75 3.63 6.64
CA ARG A 27 -3.51 3.39 5.87
C ARG A 27 -2.53 2.42 6.55
N ASN A 28 -2.80 1.99 7.78
CA ASN A 28 -2.07 0.97 8.53
C ASN A 28 -3.06 0.00 9.20
N ALA A 29 -3.88 -0.69 8.40
CA ALA A 29 -4.93 -1.57 8.91
C ALA A 29 -4.42 -2.67 9.87
N LYS A 30 -3.16 -3.10 9.74
CA LYS A 30 -2.52 -4.09 10.64
C LYS A 30 -1.89 -3.48 11.90
N ASN A 31 -1.99 -2.17 12.10
CA ASN A 31 -1.38 -1.43 13.22
C ASN A 31 0.11 -1.77 13.41
N LEU A 32 0.85 -1.86 12.31
CA LEU A 32 2.28 -2.15 12.35
C LEU A 32 3.06 -1.00 13.00
N PRO A 33 4.15 -1.29 13.74
CA PRO A 33 5.00 -0.26 14.30
C PRO A 33 5.62 0.58 13.18
N VAL A 34 5.57 1.89 13.33
CA VAL A 34 6.19 2.87 12.44
C VAL A 34 7.45 3.39 13.14
N ASP A 35 8.61 3.15 12.54
CA ASP A 35 9.90 3.71 12.97
C ASP A 35 10.15 5.09 12.31
N ALA A 36 11.30 5.71 12.61
CA ALA A 36 11.65 7.02 12.05
C ALA A 36 11.81 6.96 10.51
N GLU A 37 12.06 5.78 9.95
CA GLU A 37 12.20 5.50 8.53
C GLU A 37 10.90 4.99 7.88
N GLY A 38 9.85 4.75 8.67
CA GLY A 38 8.52 4.28 8.24
C GLY A 38 8.14 2.89 8.78
N ARG A 39 7.21 2.21 8.12
CA ARG A 39 6.79 0.83 8.47
C ARG A 39 7.23 -0.18 7.43
N LYS A 40 7.21 -1.47 7.78
CA LYS A 40 7.37 -2.55 6.79
C LYS A 40 6.09 -2.75 5.99
N TRP A 41 6.20 -3.43 4.84
CA TRP A 41 5.06 -3.94 4.09
C TRP A 41 4.17 -4.81 4.97
N SER A 42 2.85 -4.76 4.76
CA SER A 42 1.91 -5.55 5.56
C SER A 42 1.99 -7.05 5.27
N ASN A 43 2.39 -7.41 4.04
CA ASN A 43 2.59 -8.79 3.62
C ASN A 43 4.00 -8.94 3.01
N GLY A 44 4.61 -10.11 3.21
CA GLY A 44 5.91 -10.43 2.63
C GLY A 44 5.82 -10.56 1.11
N LEU A 45 6.93 -10.36 0.42
CA LEU A 45 6.96 -10.46 -1.04
C LEU A 45 6.70 -11.89 -1.54
N CYS A 46 7.29 -12.89 -0.88
CA CYS A 46 7.06 -14.30 -1.21
C CYS A 46 5.81 -14.90 -0.54
N ASP A 47 4.92 -14.07 0.02
CA ASP A 47 3.64 -14.51 0.58
C ASP A 47 2.55 -14.60 -0.53
N CYS A 48 2.93 -15.06 -1.72
CA CYS A 48 2.07 -15.16 -2.89
C CYS A 48 0.95 -16.20 -2.71
N CYS A 49 1.12 -17.17 -1.81
CA CYS A 49 0.07 -18.11 -1.42
C CYS A 49 -1.07 -17.44 -0.62
N GLY A 50 -0.88 -16.23 -0.09
CA GLY A 50 -1.92 -15.48 0.61
C GLY A 50 -2.97 -14.86 -0.32
N ASP A 51 -2.68 -14.75 -1.62
CA ASP A 51 -3.62 -14.37 -2.68
C ASP A 51 -3.16 -14.99 -4.01
N ALA A 52 -3.35 -16.31 -4.12
CA ALA A 52 -2.94 -17.07 -5.29
C ALA A 52 -3.68 -16.64 -6.55
N GLY A 53 -4.93 -16.15 -6.44
CA GLY A 53 -5.73 -15.68 -7.57
C GLY A 53 -5.10 -14.46 -8.25
N THR A 54 -4.81 -13.41 -7.46
CA THR A 54 -4.12 -12.22 -7.97
C THR A 54 -2.71 -12.53 -8.42
N CYS A 55 -2.00 -13.44 -7.76
CA CYS A 55 -0.66 -13.85 -8.18
C CYS A 55 -0.65 -14.56 -9.54
N VAL A 56 -1.62 -15.46 -9.79
CA VAL A 56 -1.78 -16.13 -11.09
C VAL A 56 -2.20 -15.14 -12.16
N LEU A 57 -3.12 -14.21 -11.86
CA LEU A 57 -3.50 -13.15 -12.79
C LEU A 57 -2.33 -12.23 -13.13
N ALA A 58 -1.50 -11.88 -12.15
CA ALA A 58 -0.28 -11.09 -12.36
C ALA A 58 0.77 -11.86 -13.18
N LEU A 59 0.78 -13.20 -13.09
CA LEU A 59 1.63 -14.07 -13.90
C LEU A 59 1.17 -14.12 -15.37
N CYS A 60 -0.13 -14.27 -15.60
CA CYS A 60 -0.71 -14.39 -16.94
C CYS A 60 -0.88 -13.03 -17.63
N CYS A 61 -1.23 -11.98 -16.88
CA CYS A 61 -1.62 -10.65 -17.35
C CYS A 61 -1.18 -9.56 -16.36
N PRO A 62 0.14 -9.29 -16.20
CA PRO A 62 0.65 -8.30 -15.26
C PRO A 62 0.12 -6.88 -15.52
N CYS A 63 -0.16 -6.54 -16.78
CA CYS A 63 -0.73 -5.24 -17.16
C CYS A 63 -2.13 -4.99 -16.57
N VAL A 64 -2.95 -6.03 -16.43
CA VAL A 64 -4.30 -5.94 -15.86
C VAL A 64 -4.20 -5.63 -14.37
N VAL A 65 -3.41 -6.42 -13.63
CA VAL A 65 -3.22 -6.21 -12.19
C VAL A 65 -2.57 -4.86 -11.90
N TYR A 66 -1.59 -4.46 -12.72
CA TYR A 66 -1.00 -3.12 -12.65
C TYR A 66 -2.06 -2.02 -12.82
N ALA A 67 -2.89 -2.10 -13.86
CA ALA A 67 -3.92 -1.11 -14.14
C ALA A 67 -4.98 -1.05 -13.03
N GLN A 68 -5.42 -2.19 -12.52
CA GLN A 68 -6.36 -2.28 -11.39
C GLN A 68 -5.78 -1.65 -10.13
N ASN A 69 -4.54 -2.00 -9.76
CA ASN A 69 -3.87 -1.42 -8.60
C ASN A 69 -3.71 0.10 -8.74
N LYS A 70 -3.29 0.57 -9.93
CA LYS A 70 -3.15 2.00 -10.20
C LYS A 70 -4.49 2.72 -10.07
N HIS A 71 -5.55 2.18 -10.67
CA HIS A 71 -6.88 2.79 -10.65
C HIS A 71 -7.43 2.90 -9.22
N ARG A 72 -7.36 1.80 -8.46
CA ARG A 72 -7.78 1.77 -7.05
C ARG A 72 -6.99 2.75 -6.20
N TYR A 73 -5.67 2.77 -6.37
CA TYR A 73 -4.79 3.72 -5.67
C TYR A 73 -5.12 5.18 -5.98
N GLU A 74 -5.29 5.52 -7.27
CA GLU A 74 -5.61 6.88 -7.69
C GLU A 74 -6.99 7.31 -7.17
N HIS A 75 -7.98 6.42 -7.22
CA HIS A 75 -9.32 6.66 -6.67
C HIS A 75 -9.27 6.92 -5.16
N LEU A 76 -8.56 6.07 -4.40
CA LEU A 76 -8.30 6.27 -2.98
C LEU A 76 -7.53 7.58 -2.70
N SER A 77 -6.65 7.99 -3.61
CA SER A 77 -5.87 9.20 -3.44
C SER A 77 -6.61 10.49 -3.75
N GLN A 78 -7.54 10.46 -4.71
CA GLN A 78 -8.30 11.64 -5.13
C GLN A 78 -9.60 11.79 -4.34
N GLN A 79 -10.35 10.69 -4.19
CA GLN A 79 -11.68 10.70 -3.59
C GLN A 79 -11.67 10.30 -2.11
N GLY A 80 -10.61 9.66 -1.64
CA GLY A 80 -10.51 9.22 -0.25
C GLY A 80 -11.50 8.11 0.13
N VAL A 81 -12.11 7.45 -0.86
CA VAL A 81 -13.05 6.33 -0.70
C VAL A 81 -12.64 5.17 -1.61
N PRO A 82 -12.93 3.91 -1.21
CA PRO A 82 -12.64 2.75 -2.05
C PRO A 82 -13.41 2.84 -3.37
N ASP A 83 -12.80 2.35 -4.43
CA ASP A 83 -13.42 2.27 -5.75
C ASP A 83 -14.60 1.27 -5.72
N PRO A 84 -15.83 1.66 -6.12
CA PRO A 84 -16.98 0.77 -6.18
C PRO A 84 -16.81 -0.41 -7.16
N GLU A 85 -15.92 -0.30 -8.14
CA GLU A 85 -15.67 -1.35 -9.15
C GLU A 85 -14.35 -2.11 -8.92
N ALA A 86 -13.71 -1.95 -7.76
CA ALA A 86 -12.48 -2.68 -7.37
C ALA A 86 -11.38 -2.70 -8.47
N GLY A 87 -11.21 -1.59 -9.20
CA GLY A 87 -10.22 -1.47 -10.28
C GLY A 87 -10.77 -1.53 -11.71
N GLY A 88 -12.10 -1.63 -11.87
CA GLY A 88 -12.79 -1.52 -13.16
C GLY A 88 -12.62 -2.72 -14.09
N GLY A 89 -13.07 -2.57 -15.34
CA GLY A 89 -13.08 -3.64 -16.35
C GLY A 89 -11.70 -4.12 -16.82
N PHE A 90 -11.65 -5.30 -17.43
CA PHE A 90 -10.45 -5.80 -18.11
C PHE A 90 -10.07 -4.87 -19.28
N CYS A 91 -8.77 -4.58 -19.45
CA CYS A 91 -8.22 -3.81 -20.58
C CYS A 91 -8.60 -2.31 -20.65
N THR A 92 -8.53 -1.59 -19.53
CA THR A 92 -8.61 -0.11 -19.50
C THR A 92 -7.41 0.55 -20.21
N GLY A 93 -7.46 1.86 -20.46
CA GLY A 93 -6.39 2.59 -21.17
C GLY A 93 -4.99 2.40 -20.57
N ASP A 94 -4.90 2.31 -19.24
CA ASP A 94 -3.65 2.04 -18.52
C ASP A 94 -3.11 0.61 -18.76
N CYS A 95 -4.01 -0.37 -18.96
CA CYS A 95 -3.63 -1.73 -19.33
C CYS A 95 -2.98 -1.76 -20.72
N TRP A 96 -3.50 -0.99 -21.69
CA TRP A 96 -2.91 -0.85 -23.02
C TRP A 96 -1.58 -0.12 -22.99
N VAL A 97 -1.44 0.96 -22.22
CA VAL A 97 -0.15 1.66 -22.05
C VAL A 97 0.89 0.72 -21.46
N HIS A 98 0.56 -0.01 -20.41
CA HIS A 98 1.47 -0.97 -19.80
C HIS A 98 1.80 -2.15 -20.73
N ALA A 99 0.81 -2.69 -21.45
CA ALA A 99 1.01 -3.78 -22.41
C ALA A 99 1.87 -3.35 -23.61
N LEU A 100 1.67 -2.13 -24.12
CA LEU A 100 2.47 -1.58 -25.21
C LEU A 100 3.89 -1.27 -24.76
N LEU A 101 4.10 -0.63 -23.60
CA LEU A 101 5.45 -0.42 -23.06
C LEU A 101 6.15 -1.74 -22.70
N SER A 102 5.44 -2.70 -22.12
CA SER A 102 6.05 -4.00 -21.78
C SER A 102 6.36 -4.82 -23.02
N GLY A 103 5.46 -4.84 -24.01
CA GLY A 103 5.57 -5.66 -25.22
C GLY A 103 6.50 -5.07 -26.28
N PHE A 104 6.54 -3.75 -26.45
CA PHE A 104 7.37 -3.10 -27.49
C PHE A 104 8.72 -2.60 -26.99
N THR A 105 8.83 -2.16 -25.73
CA THR A 105 10.09 -1.56 -25.23
C THR A 105 10.74 -2.39 -24.13
N GLY A 106 10.04 -3.36 -23.54
CA GLY A 106 10.55 -4.13 -22.41
C GLY A 106 10.78 -3.29 -21.15
N LEU A 107 10.29 -2.05 -21.11
CA LEU A 107 10.48 -1.09 -20.02
C LEU A 107 9.29 -1.01 -19.05
N GLY A 108 8.32 -1.94 -19.14
CA GLY A 108 7.16 -1.98 -18.24
C GLY A 108 7.52 -1.98 -16.75
N TRP A 109 8.68 -2.57 -16.42
CA TRP A 109 9.23 -2.56 -15.06
C TRP A 109 9.48 -1.16 -14.48
N ILE A 110 9.75 -0.15 -15.33
CA ILE A 110 9.96 1.24 -14.87
C ILE A 110 8.65 1.82 -14.33
N LEU A 111 7.53 1.56 -15.02
CA LEU A 111 6.21 1.99 -14.57
C LEU A 111 5.85 1.33 -13.23
N GLN A 112 6.24 0.07 -13.06
CA GLN A 112 6.06 -0.69 -11.83
C GLN A 112 6.89 -0.13 -10.66
N ILE A 113 8.13 0.32 -10.89
CA ILE A 113 8.92 1.03 -9.87
C ILE A 113 8.25 2.34 -9.45
N GLY A 114 7.68 3.08 -10.42
CA GLY A 114 6.97 4.32 -10.16
C GLY A 114 5.75 4.12 -9.24
N THR A 115 4.87 3.17 -9.55
CA THR A 115 3.68 2.88 -8.72
C THR A 115 4.05 2.35 -7.35
N ARG A 116 5.09 1.51 -7.27
CA ARG A 116 5.62 1.01 -5.99
C ARG A 116 6.15 2.13 -5.11
N SER A 117 6.82 3.11 -5.70
CA SER A 117 7.32 4.29 -4.98
C SER A 117 6.17 5.15 -4.45
N ASN A 118 5.14 5.39 -5.26
CA ASN A 118 3.93 6.09 -4.83
C ASN A 118 3.21 5.36 -3.68
N THR A 119 3.07 4.05 -3.79
CA THR A 119 2.50 3.18 -2.75
C THR A 119 3.28 3.32 -1.43
N ARG A 120 4.62 3.29 -1.48
CA ARG A 120 5.45 3.50 -0.29
C ARG A 120 5.25 4.86 0.35
N LEU A 121 5.13 5.92 -0.46
CA LEU A 121 4.89 7.27 0.03
C LEU A 121 3.52 7.39 0.71
N ARG A 122 2.45 6.83 0.11
CA ARG A 122 1.10 6.87 0.68
C ARG A 122 1.00 6.18 2.04
N TYR A 123 1.67 5.04 2.17
CA TYR A 123 1.57 4.16 3.32
C TYR A 123 2.73 4.30 4.32
N THR A 124 3.66 5.24 4.07
CA THR A 124 4.87 5.45 4.87
C THR A 124 5.67 4.15 5.02
N ILE A 125 5.84 3.40 3.94
CA ILE A 125 6.55 2.12 3.95
C ILE A 125 8.03 2.36 3.66
N LYS A 126 8.91 1.83 4.51
CA LYS A 126 10.36 1.93 4.35
C LYS A 126 10.89 1.08 3.20
N GLY A 127 11.83 1.65 2.43
CA GLY A 127 12.54 0.95 1.35
C GLY A 127 12.99 1.87 0.21
N GLY A 128 13.89 1.37 -0.64
CA GLY A 128 14.43 2.08 -1.81
C GLY A 128 14.57 1.17 -3.04
N GLY A 129 14.65 1.76 -4.23
CA GLY A 129 14.54 1.09 -5.54
C GLY A 129 15.53 -0.04 -5.84
N CYS A 130 16.61 -0.17 -5.07
CA CYS A 130 17.63 -1.21 -5.27
C CYS A 130 17.09 -2.64 -4.98
N ASN A 131 16.13 -2.77 -4.05
CA ASN A 131 15.42 -4.04 -3.84
C ASN A 131 14.39 -4.30 -4.97
N ASP A 132 13.93 -3.26 -5.66
CA ASP A 132 12.88 -3.37 -6.67
C ASP A 132 13.41 -3.89 -8.02
N CYS A 133 14.68 -3.63 -8.37
CA CYS A 133 15.30 -4.21 -9.57
C CYS A 133 15.49 -5.74 -9.47
N LEU A 134 15.93 -6.25 -8.30
CA LEU A 134 16.11 -7.70 -8.06
C LEU A 134 14.76 -8.41 -7.89
N VAL A 135 13.80 -7.76 -7.24
CA VAL A 135 12.43 -8.26 -7.06
C VAL A 135 11.67 -8.30 -8.38
N ASN A 136 11.85 -7.32 -9.26
CA ASN A 136 11.17 -7.31 -10.54
C ASN A 136 11.71 -8.39 -11.49
N TRP A 137 13.00 -8.75 -11.38
CA TRP A 137 13.58 -9.85 -12.15
C TRP A 137 13.24 -11.25 -11.60
N CYS A 138 13.11 -11.39 -10.27
CA CYS A 138 12.90 -12.70 -9.63
C CYS A 138 11.42 -13.00 -9.27
N CYS A 139 10.58 -11.99 -9.01
CA CYS A 139 9.12 -12.16 -8.87
C CYS A 139 8.32 -10.83 -9.03
N SER A 140 8.30 -10.24 -10.23
CA SER A 140 7.36 -9.14 -10.57
C SER A 140 5.87 -9.41 -10.21
N PRO A 141 5.29 -10.61 -10.45
CA PRO A 141 3.89 -10.88 -10.08
C PRO A 141 3.66 -10.84 -8.56
N CYS A 142 4.66 -11.26 -7.76
CA CYS A 142 4.60 -11.15 -6.31
C CYS A 142 4.56 -9.69 -5.85
N ALA A 143 5.31 -8.79 -6.51
CA ALA A 143 5.32 -7.37 -6.18
C ALA A 143 3.97 -6.71 -6.50
N LEU A 144 3.37 -7.04 -7.65
CA LEU A 144 2.02 -6.56 -7.99
C LEU A 144 0.95 -7.08 -7.01
N THR A 145 1.07 -8.34 -6.60
CA THR A 145 0.17 -8.93 -5.60
C THR A 145 0.35 -8.28 -4.23
N GLN A 146 1.59 -8.01 -3.82
CA GLN A 146 1.89 -7.30 -2.58
C GLN A 146 1.26 -5.90 -2.57
N GLU A 147 1.38 -5.15 -3.67
CA GLU A 147 0.74 -3.83 -3.82
C GLU A 147 -0.79 -3.93 -3.76
N SER A 148 -1.38 -4.89 -4.48
CA SER A 148 -2.83 -5.10 -4.48
C SER A 148 -3.38 -5.36 -3.08
N ARG A 149 -2.69 -6.22 -2.31
CA ARG A 149 -3.06 -6.54 -0.93
C ARG A 149 -2.88 -5.36 0.02
N GLU A 150 -1.93 -4.46 -0.24
CA GLU A 150 -1.75 -3.26 0.58
C GLU A 150 -2.89 -2.26 0.36
N ILE A 151 -3.29 -2.06 -0.90
CA ILE A 151 -4.44 -1.25 -1.27
C ILE A 151 -5.73 -1.83 -0.68
N GLU A 152 -5.90 -3.15 -0.79
CA GLU A 152 -7.07 -3.85 -0.25
C GLU A 152 -7.19 -3.70 1.28
N LEU A 153 -6.07 -3.65 2.00
CA LEU A 153 -6.08 -3.40 3.45
C LEU A 153 -6.62 -2.01 3.79
N GLU A 154 -6.28 -0.98 3.01
CA GLU A 154 -6.88 0.35 3.14
C GLU A 154 -8.37 0.30 2.81
N GLU A 155 -8.77 -0.33 1.71
CA GLU A 155 -10.19 -0.42 1.31
C GLU A 155 -11.05 -1.16 2.35
N ARG A 156 -10.57 -2.29 2.88
CA ARG A 156 -11.25 -3.07 3.92
C ARG A 156 -11.45 -2.27 5.21
N SER A 157 -10.59 -1.29 5.48
CA SER A 157 -10.67 -0.48 6.69
C SER A 157 -11.81 0.54 6.69
N PHE A 158 -12.41 0.85 5.53
CA PHE A 158 -13.56 1.75 5.44
C PHE A 158 -14.88 1.13 5.92
N GLY A 159 -14.90 -0.17 6.24
CA GLY A 159 -16.10 -0.91 6.62
C GLY A 159 -16.42 -1.97 5.56
N GLY A 160 -15.97 -3.20 5.82
CA GLY A 160 -15.91 -4.29 4.84
C GLY A 160 -17.19 -4.54 4.03
N GLY A 161 -17.00 -4.78 2.74
CA GLY A 161 -18.09 -5.18 1.86
C GLY A 161 -17.81 -5.22 0.37
N VAL A 162 -16.59 -5.53 -0.11
CA VAL A 162 -16.47 -6.04 -1.48
C VAL A 162 -16.76 -7.53 -1.42
N LYS A 163 -18.04 -7.88 -1.56
CA LYS A 163 -18.46 -9.27 -1.76
C LYS A 163 -18.05 -9.65 -3.18
N ASN A 164 -17.31 -10.76 -3.27
CA ASN A 164 -16.99 -11.48 -4.50
C ASN A 164 -18.19 -11.61 -5.43
#